data_AF-A0A7X3TL84-F1
#
_entry.id   AF-A0A7X3TL84-F1
#
_cell.length_a   1.000
_cell.length_b   1.000
_cell.length_c   1.000
_cell.angle_alpha   90.00
_cell.angle_beta   90.00
_cell.angle_gamma   90.00
#
_symmetry.space_group_name_H-M   'P 1'
#
loop_
_entity.id
_entity.type
_entity.pdbx_description
1 polymer ?
#
loop_
_entity_poly.entity_id
_entity_poly.type
_entity_poly.pdbx_seq_one_letter_code
_entity_poly.pdbx_strand_id
1 'polypeptide(L)'
;MTILDRRFGRLATILFVILLEPPSIASAHDGRPLVIGLDQTDIGHYIASVYAPPTVAFESLPTVYFPSGCEQQNSRNNGFVSIRAGSTQTIFCPGGLSQRQLEVDYPLGNPSLSTLLRITWSVGDSATVLSEPGRNIVTVPLRPTTSTVSLEFLKFGITHVLAGVDHLAFVICLLFLCRTIKHCLIAVTGFTAAHSITLTLAALGYIGVPIRFVEILITLSVAILAAEVLRSRRTPTLPRRHPFWLASAFGLLHGLGFASALGEAGLPRFATVQALLSFNIGVELGQALVIVLALSIAYSLRSLPAVVRNTAGVTSVYVVGVTAAYWSYSQIGLG
;
A
#
# COMPACT_ATOMS: atom_id res chain seq x y z
N MET A 1 -35.87 7.82 19.48
CA MET A 1 -35.36 8.92 20.33
C MET A 1 -33.85 8.81 20.38
N THR A 2 -33.17 9.59 19.54
CA THR A 2 -31.72 9.55 19.30
C THR A 2 -31.01 10.60 20.14
N ILE A 3 -29.82 10.27 20.64
CA ILE A 3 -28.93 11.03 21.55
C ILE A 3 -28.55 12.46 21.07
N LEU A 4 -29.04 12.92 19.92
CA LEU A 4 -28.72 14.24 19.40
C LEU A 4 -30.00 14.98 19.03
N ASP A 5 -30.55 15.72 19.99
CA ASP A 5 -31.41 16.85 19.66
C ASP A 5 -31.15 18.04 20.57
N ARG A 6 -31.25 19.22 19.94
CA ARG A 6 -31.22 20.58 20.50
C ARG A 6 -29.87 21.12 21.02
N ARG A 7 -29.23 21.95 20.18
CA ARG A 7 -29.16 23.43 20.30
C ARG A 7 -27.92 24.02 19.61
N PHE A 8 -28.20 24.98 18.71
CA PHE A 8 -27.48 26.24 18.42
C PHE A 8 -26.01 26.32 17.92
N GLY A 9 -25.82 27.27 16.98
CA GLY A 9 -24.64 28.15 16.85
C GLY A 9 -23.40 27.69 16.07
N ARG A 10 -23.39 27.96 14.75
CA ARG A 10 -22.25 28.38 13.89
C ARG A 10 -20.81 28.02 14.33
N LEU A 11 -20.21 27.00 13.70
CA LEU A 11 -18.76 26.88 13.43
C LEU A 11 -18.47 25.57 12.67
N ALA A 12 -18.60 25.58 11.34
CA ALA A 12 -18.14 24.46 10.51
C ALA A 12 -17.73 24.99 9.13
N THR A 13 -16.61 25.70 9.09
CA THR A 13 -16.00 26.19 7.85
C THR A 13 -14.47 26.24 7.99
N ILE A 14 -13.84 25.19 8.53
CA ILE A 14 -12.37 25.12 8.61
C ILE A 14 -11.79 23.74 8.21
N LEU A 15 -12.54 22.64 8.19
CA LEU A 15 -11.95 21.31 7.97
C LEU A 15 -12.17 20.68 6.59
N PHE A 16 -12.34 21.47 5.53
CA PHE A 16 -12.66 20.94 4.19
C PHE A 16 -11.76 21.45 3.05
N VAL A 17 -10.65 22.10 3.36
CA VAL A 17 -9.74 22.69 2.35
C VAL A 17 -8.45 21.88 2.15
N ILE A 18 -8.21 20.81 2.93
CA ILE A 18 -6.94 20.05 2.88
C ILE A 18 -6.95 18.92 1.82
N LEU A 19 -8.06 18.68 1.10
CA LEU A 19 -8.17 17.58 0.12
C LEU A 19 -8.13 18.02 -1.36
N LEU A 20 -7.71 19.25 -1.64
CA LEU A 20 -7.55 19.76 -3.00
C LEU A 20 -6.12 20.29 -3.19
N GLU A 21 -5.13 19.39 -3.17
CA GLU A 21 -3.86 19.69 -3.80
C GLU A 21 -3.90 19.25 -5.28
N PRO A 22 -3.55 20.15 -6.22
CA PRO A 22 -3.49 19.80 -7.63
C PRO A 22 -2.30 18.87 -7.91
N PRO A 23 -2.40 17.99 -8.92
CA PRO A 23 -1.29 17.15 -9.34
C PRO A 23 -0.19 18.03 -9.93
N SER A 24 0.95 18.10 -9.25
CA SER A 24 2.17 18.73 -9.75
C SER A 24 2.63 18.00 -11.02
N ILE A 25 2.79 18.74 -12.12
CA ILE A 25 3.34 18.24 -13.38
C ILE A 25 4.81 17.89 -13.15
N ALA A 26 5.11 16.59 -13.09
CA ALA A 26 6.48 16.10 -12.99
C ALA A 26 6.97 15.67 -14.39
N SER A 27 8.10 16.23 -14.83
CA SER A 27 8.83 15.78 -16.02
C SER A 27 9.26 14.33 -15.85
N ALA A 28 8.90 13.49 -16.81
CA ALA A 28 9.28 12.08 -16.85
C ALA A 28 10.78 11.96 -17.21
N HIS A 29 11.64 11.89 -16.19
CA HIS A 29 12.97 11.32 -16.31
C HIS A 29 12.85 9.79 -16.40
N ASP A 30 13.79 9.12 -17.09
CA ASP A 30 13.79 7.66 -17.22
C ASP A 30 13.93 7.01 -15.83
N GLY A 31 12.79 6.65 -15.22
CA GLY A 31 12.68 6.21 -13.82
C GLY A 31 13.08 4.76 -13.57
N ARG A 32 13.84 4.15 -14.49
CA ARG A 32 14.30 2.75 -14.34
C ARG A 32 15.52 2.72 -13.42
N PRO A 33 15.45 2.05 -12.26
CA PRO A 33 16.54 2.03 -11.30
C PRO A 33 17.74 1.22 -11.81
N LEU A 34 18.91 1.50 -11.26
CA LEU A 34 20.02 0.54 -11.28
C LEU A 34 19.60 -0.70 -10.49
N VAL A 35 19.66 -1.88 -11.08
CA VAL A 35 19.26 -3.12 -10.41
C VAL A 35 20.50 -3.87 -9.92
N ILE A 36 20.55 -4.19 -8.63
CA ILE A 36 21.55 -5.07 -8.02
C ILE A 36 20.82 -6.35 -7.58
N GLY A 37 21.09 -7.46 -8.26
CA GLY A 37 20.56 -8.78 -7.91
C GLY A 37 21.58 -9.60 -7.14
N LEU A 38 21.25 -10.08 -5.95
CA LEU A 38 22.07 -10.97 -5.12
C LEU A 38 21.34 -12.29 -4.90
N ASP A 39 21.76 -13.37 -5.55
CA ASP A 39 21.17 -14.69 -5.35
C ASP A 39 22.12 -15.56 -4.52
N GLN A 40 21.74 -15.88 -3.29
CA GLN A 40 22.53 -16.70 -2.39
C GLN A 40 22.43 -18.18 -2.77
N THR A 41 23.55 -18.78 -3.15
CA THR A 41 23.64 -20.19 -3.51
C THR A 41 23.97 -21.09 -2.31
N ASP A 42 24.81 -20.60 -1.40
CA ASP A 42 25.22 -21.31 -0.17
C ASP A 42 25.56 -20.30 0.94
N ILE A 43 25.91 -20.77 2.15
CA ILE A 43 26.30 -19.92 3.28
C ILE A 43 27.49 -19.04 2.87
N GLY A 44 27.25 -17.73 2.78
CA GLY A 44 28.28 -16.76 2.38
C GLY A 44 28.55 -16.69 0.88
N HIS A 45 27.98 -17.56 0.04
CA HIS A 45 28.17 -17.54 -1.42
C HIS A 45 26.99 -16.88 -2.13
N TYR A 46 27.26 -15.87 -2.95
CA TYR A 46 26.27 -15.10 -3.68
C TYR A 46 26.64 -14.99 -5.16
N ILE A 47 25.65 -15.12 -6.04
CA ILE A 47 25.72 -14.69 -7.42
C ILE A 47 25.21 -13.25 -7.45
N ALA A 48 26.13 -12.31 -7.67
CA ALA A 48 25.84 -10.89 -7.72
C ALA A 48 25.78 -10.41 -9.17
N SER A 49 24.69 -9.76 -9.55
CA SER A 49 24.44 -9.21 -10.88
C SER A 49 24.09 -7.74 -10.77
N VAL A 50 24.69 -6.92 -11.64
CA VAL A 50 24.43 -5.47 -11.65
C VAL A 50 23.96 -5.09 -13.04
N TYR A 51 22.76 -4.54 -13.15
CA TYR A 51 22.15 -4.13 -14.42
C TYR A 51 21.81 -2.64 -14.37
N ALA A 52 22.51 -1.86 -15.19
CA ALA A 52 22.14 -0.47 -15.44
C ALA A 52 21.11 -0.39 -16.57
N PRO A 53 20.20 0.60 -16.55
CA PRO A 53 19.29 0.83 -17.65
C PRO A 53 20.06 1.19 -18.93
N PRO A 54 19.52 0.83 -20.12
CA PRO A 54 20.21 1.02 -21.40
C PRO A 54 20.44 2.49 -21.79
N THR A 55 19.86 3.43 -21.04
CA THR A 55 20.06 4.88 -21.19
C THR A 55 21.35 5.38 -20.54
N VAL A 56 22.01 4.59 -19.70
CA VAL A 56 23.34 4.92 -19.17
C VAL A 56 24.39 4.59 -20.22
N ALA A 57 25.15 5.59 -20.66
CA ALA A 57 26.23 5.40 -21.62
C ALA A 57 27.30 4.44 -21.08
N PHE A 58 27.94 3.67 -21.96
CA PHE A 58 28.95 2.66 -21.59
C PHE A 58 30.10 3.24 -20.73
N GLU A 59 30.49 4.47 -21.02
CA GLU A 59 31.54 5.21 -20.30
C GLU A 59 31.11 5.66 -18.89
N SER A 60 29.80 5.72 -18.63
CA SER A 60 29.19 6.12 -17.36
C SER A 60 28.62 4.95 -16.55
N LEU A 61 28.92 3.70 -16.94
CA LEU A 61 28.40 2.52 -16.24
C LEU A 61 28.85 2.50 -14.78
N PRO A 62 27.91 2.41 -13.82
CA PRO A 62 28.24 2.43 -12.40
C PRO A 62 28.97 1.15 -11.98
N THR A 63 29.77 1.28 -10.93
CA THR A 63 30.47 0.17 -10.28
C THR A 63 29.97 0.03 -8.85
N VAL A 64 29.57 -1.18 -8.47
CA VAL A 64 29.09 -1.50 -7.12
C VAL A 64 30.24 -2.10 -6.31
N TYR A 65 30.58 -1.46 -5.19
CA TYR A 65 31.57 -1.91 -4.23
C TYR A 65 30.92 -2.66 -3.08
N PHE A 66 31.49 -3.83 -2.78
CA PHE A 66 31.07 -4.69 -1.69
C PHE A 66 31.91 -4.41 -0.43
N PRO A 67 31.36 -4.67 0.76
CA PRO A 67 32.03 -4.42 2.03
C PRO A 67 33.32 -5.24 2.19
N SER A 68 34.22 -4.75 3.05
CA SER A 68 35.48 -5.41 3.36
C SER A 68 35.29 -6.87 3.82
N GLY A 69 36.18 -7.75 3.36
CA GLY A 69 36.17 -9.17 3.70
C GLY A 69 35.43 -10.05 2.70
N CYS A 70 34.70 -9.49 1.72
CA CYS A 70 34.22 -10.26 0.59
C CYS A 70 35.37 -10.61 -0.37
N GLU A 71 35.35 -11.83 -0.91
CA GLU A 71 36.32 -12.37 -1.86
C GLU A 71 35.62 -12.73 -3.18
N GLN A 72 36.29 -12.51 -4.29
CA GLN A 72 35.77 -12.86 -5.61
C GLN A 72 36.35 -14.20 -6.07
N GLN A 73 35.50 -15.10 -6.54
CA GLN A 73 35.95 -16.37 -7.10
C GLN A 73 36.71 -16.08 -8.42
N ASN A 74 38.05 -16.25 -8.40
CA ASN A 74 39.03 -16.01 -9.47
C ASN A 74 39.79 -14.67 -9.50
N SER A 75 39.72 -13.82 -8.46
CA SER A 75 40.56 -12.62 -8.36
C SER A 75 41.66 -12.80 -7.31
N ARG A 76 42.93 -12.56 -7.68
CA ARG A 76 44.08 -12.58 -6.74
C ARG A 76 44.29 -11.25 -6.01
N ASN A 77 43.39 -10.26 -6.20
CA ASN A 77 43.51 -8.97 -5.55
C ASN A 77 42.86 -8.99 -4.17
N ASN A 78 43.63 -8.67 -3.12
CA ASN A 78 43.17 -8.44 -1.75
C ASN A 78 42.41 -7.09 -1.59
N GLY A 79 41.72 -6.62 -2.63
CA GLY A 79 40.99 -5.35 -2.65
C GLY A 79 39.50 -5.52 -2.37
N PHE A 80 38.76 -4.40 -2.32
CA PHE A 80 37.30 -4.43 -2.31
C PHE A 80 36.77 -5.12 -3.57
N VAL A 81 35.81 -6.03 -3.41
CA VAL A 81 35.12 -6.65 -4.55
C VAL A 81 34.26 -5.58 -5.21
N SER A 82 34.46 -5.35 -6.51
CA SER A 82 33.73 -4.36 -7.29
C SER A 82 33.13 -4.99 -8.54
N ILE A 83 31.83 -4.77 -8.77
CA ILE A 83 31.10 -5.31 -9.92
C ILE A 83 30.60 -4.15 -10.78
N ARG A 84 31.07 -4.06 -12.02
CA ARG A 84 30.61 -3.06 -12.99
C ARG A 84 29.25 -3.46 -13.56
N ALA A 85 28.37 -2.48 -13.77
CA ALA A 85 27.08 -2.73 -14.40
C ALA A 85 27.22 -3.42 -15.77
N GLY A 86 26.34 -4.38 -16.03
CA GLY A 86 26.41 -5.30 -17.18
C GLY A 86 27.18 -6.60 -16.89
N SER A 87 27.63 -6.83 -15.64
CA SER A 87 28.35 -8.05 -15.26
C SER A 87 27.68 -8.82 -14.14
N THR A 88 27.92 -10.13 -14.15
CA THR A 88 27.50 -11.08 -13.11
C THR A 88 28.73 -11.80 -12.60
N GLN A 89 28.90 -11.85 -11.28
CA GLN A 89 30.05 -12.47 -10.64
C GLN A 89 29.64 -13.25 -9.39
N THR A 90 30.37 -14.32 -9.10
CA THR A 90 30.21 -15.07 -7.85
C THR A 90 31.14 -14.51 -6.80
N ILE A 91 30.58 -14.16 -5.64
CA ILE A 91 31.29 -13.56 -4.51
C ILE A 91 31.09 -14.42 -3.26
N PHE A 92 32.12 -14.46 -2.42
CA PHE A 92 32.09 -15.10 -1.11
C PHE A 92 32.26 -14.04 -0.02
N CYS A 93 31.29 -13.89 0.86
CA CYS A 93 31.31 -12.92 1.95
C CYS A 93 31.21 -13.65 3.30
N PRO A 94 32.31 -13.79 4.07
CA PRO A 94 32.29 -14.40 5.38
C PRO A 94 31.45 -13.56 6.35
N GLY A 95 30.46 -14.20 6.97
CA GLY A 95 29.46 -13.54 7.82
C GLY A 95 28.22 -13.02 7.08
N GLY A 96 28.12 -13.25 5.76
CA GLY A 96 26.98 -12.82 4.95
C GLY A 96 26.94 -11.31 4.67
N LEU A 97 25.95 -10.91 3.88
CA LEU A 97 25.78 -9.51 3.45
C LEU A 97 24.73 -8.73 4.25
N SER A 98 23.95 -9.37 5.12
CA SER A 98 22.87 -8.70 5.87
C SER A 98 23.39 -7.53 6.73
N GLN A 99 22.68 -6.39 6.69
CA GLN A 99 23.03 -5.11 7.33
C GLN A 99 24.31 -4.43 6.84
N ARG A 100 25.00 -5.00 5.85
CA ARG A 100 26.16 -4.33 5.26
C ARG A 100 25.71 -3.36 4.16
N GLN A 101 26.51 -2.33 3.95
CA GLN A 101 26.28 -1.31 2.94
C GLN A 101 27.02 -1.67 1.65
N LEU A 102 26.34 -1.50 0.53
CA LEU A 102 26.90 -1.54 -0.82
C LEU A 102 27.00 -0.11 -1.31
N GLU A 103 28.18 0.26 -1.80
CA GLU A 103 28.43 1.60 -2.35
C GLU A 103 28.37 1.53 -3.88
N VAL A 104 27.68 2.48 -4.49
CA VAL A 104 27.50 2.59 -5.94
C VAL A 104 28.24 3.82 -6.42
N ASP A 105 29.31 3.61 -7.16
CA ASP A 105 30.11 4.67 -7.74
C ASP A 105 29.70 4.93 -9.19
N TYR A 106 29.51 6.20 -9.52
CA TYR A 106 29.18 6.68 -10.86
C TYR A 106 30.36 7.54 -11.34
N PRO A 107 31.10 7.12 -12.37
CA PRO A 107 32.32 7.83 -12.82
C PRO A 107 32.12 9.32 -13.16
N LEU A 108 30.90 9.69 -13.59
CA LEU A 108 30.54 11.06 -13.98
C LEU A 108 29.54 11.72 -13.00
N GLY A 109 29.33 11.11 -11.83
CA GLY A 109 28.33 11.53 -10.84
C GLY A 109 26.97 10.84 -11.04
N ASN A 110 26.21 10.68 -9.95
CA ASN A 110 24.91 10.02 -9.97
C ASN A 110 23.88 10.93 -10.68
N PRO A 111 23.26 10.48 -11.80
CA PRO A 111 22.30 11.29 -12.54
C PRO A 111 20.90 11.26 -11.90
N SER A 112 20.83 11.26 -10.57
CA SER A 112 19.61 11.08 -9.77
C SER A 112 18.91 9.74 -10.05
N LEU A 113 19.67 8.67 -10.28
CA LEU A 113 19.12 7.32 -10.39
C LEU A 113 18.86 6.73 -9.01
N SER A 114 17.72 6.06 -8.88
CA SER A 114 17.43 5.16 -7.76
C SER A 114 18.13 3.81 -7.98
N THR A 115 18.45 3.12 -6.89
CA THR A 115 19.03 1.77 -6.94
C THR A 115 18.05 0.78 -6.32
N LEU A 116 17.70 -0.27 -7.06
CA LEU A 116 16.86 -1.38 -6.61
C LEU A 116 17.75 -2.57 -6.29
N LEU A 117 17.88 -2.89 -5.01
CA LEU A 117 18.55 -4.09 -4.53
C LEU A 117 17.52 -5.21 -4.37
N ARG A 118 17.70 -6.30 -5.08
CA ARG A 118 16.96 -7.56 -4.91
C ARG A 118 17.91 -8.61 -4.36
N ILE A 119 17.61 -9.16 -3.19
CA ILE A 119 18.36 -10.27 -2.61
C ILE A 119 17.45 -11.49 -2.48
N THR A 120 17.90 -12.65 -2.95
CA THR A 120 17.26 -13.96 -2.78
C THR A 120 18.17 -14.79 -1.88
N TRP A 121 17.69 -15.22 -0.71
CA TRP A 121 18.43 -16.15 0.16
C TRP A 121 18.21 -17.60 -0.30
N SER A 122 19.11 -18.51 0.07
CA SER A 122 19.10 -19.93 -0.36
C SER A 122 17.84 -20.72 0.05
N VAL A 123 17.03 -20.18 0.96
CA VAL A 123 15.77 -20.75 1.45
C VAL A 123 14.54 -20.19 0.70
N GLY A 124 14.75 -19.42 -0.37
CA GLY A 124 13.68 -18.84 -1.20
C GLY A 124 13.08 -17.55 -0.64
N ASP A 125 13.51 -17.10 0.54
CA ASP A 125 13.20 -15.75 1.02
C ASP A 125 13.80 -14.74 0.04
N SER A 126 13.06 -13.69 -0.29
CA SER A 126 13.60 -12.57 -1.06
C SER A 126 13.20 -11.24 -0.44
N ALA A 127 14.05 -10.24 -0.61
CA ALA A 127 13.76 -8.87 -0.21
C ALA A 127 14.18 -7.92 -1.32
N THR A 128 13.35 -6.90 -1.53
CA THR A 128 13.61 -5.83 -2.48
C THR A 128 13.66 -4.50 -1.73
N VAL A 129 14.74 -3.75 -1.91
CA VAL A 129 14.94 -2.43 -1.32
C VAL A 129 15.18 -1.43 -2.44
N LEU A 130 14.41 -0.34 -2.45
CA LEU A 130 14.59 0.77 -3.38
C LEU A 130 15.23 1.94 -2.63
N SER A 131 16.40 2.38 -3.09
CA SER A 131 17.08 3.58 -2.59
C SER A 131 16.49 4.84 -3.19
N GLU A 132 16.50 5.93 -2.41
CA GLU A 132 16.16 7.28 -2.86
C GLU A 132 17.06 7.70 -4.06
N PRO A 133 16.52 8.48 -5.02
CA PRO A 133 17.30 9.06 -6.11
C PRO A 133 18.51 9.86 -5.63
N GLY A 134 19.68 9.67 -6.26
CA GLY A 134 20.89 10.44 -5.95
C GLY A 134 21.69 9.93 -4.74
N ARG A 135 21.22 8.88 -4.06
CA ARG A 135 21.95 8.22 -2.97
C ARG A 135 22.80 7.07 -3.50
N ASN A 136 24.09 7.08 -3.16
CA ASN A 136 25.08 6.12 -3.64
C ASN A 136 25.29 4.93 -2.69
N ILE A 137 24.49 4.80 -1.63
CA ILE A 137 24.66 3.76 -0.62
C ILE A 137 23.34 3.00 -0.47
N VAL A 138 23.41 1.68 -0.63
CA VAL A 138 22.27 0.77 -0.43
C VAL A 138 22.60 -0.21 0.69
N THR A 139 21.74 -0.30 1.70
CA THR A 139 21.94 -1.24 2.81
C THR A 139 21.22 -2.53 2.54
N VAL A 140 21.92 -3.66 2.65
CA VAL A 140 21.32 -4.99 2.52
C VAL A 140 20.42 -5.26 3.73
N PRO A 141 19.13 -5.59 3.52
CA PRO A 141 18.22 -5.83 4.63
C PRO A 141 18.66 -7.05 5.46
N LEU A 142 18.25 -7.09 6.74
CA LEU A 142 18.29 -8.33 7.50
C LEU A 142 17.46 -9.39 6.78
N ARG A 143 17.83 -10.66 6.90
CA ARG A 143 16.95 -11.74 6.48
C ARG A 143 15.60 -11.54 7.18
N PRO A 144 14.50 -11.40 6.43
CA PRO A 144 13.20 -11.15 7.04
C PRO A 144 12.88 -12.31 7.99
N THR A 145 12.72 -12.02 9.28
CA THR A 145 12.15 -12.99 10.22
C THR A 145 10.65 -12.93 10.11
N THR A 146 9.96 -14.03 10.47
CA THR A 146 8.50 -14.07 10.47
C THR A 146 7.89 -12.94 11.31
N SER A 147 8.55 -12.55 12.40
CA SER A 147 8.15 -11.41 13.25
C SER A 147 8.30 -10.05 12.58
N THR A 148 9.39 -9.80 11.84
CA THR A 148 9.58 -8.51 11.16
C THR A 148 8.62 -8.37 9.99
N VAL A 149 8.41 -9.44 9.22
CA VAL A 149 7.41 -9.49 8.13
C VAL A 149 6.01 -9.22 8.67
N SER A 150 5.61 -9.87 9.76
CA SER A 150 4.30 -9.62 10.38
C SER A 150 4.12 -8.17 10.80
N LEU A 151 5.13 -7.56 11.44
CA LEU A 151 5.03 -6.17 11.88
C LEU A 151 4.96 -5.18 10.71
N GLU A 152 5.76 -5.41 9.66
CA GLU A 152 5.77 -4.56 8.46
C GLU A 152 4.43 -4.63 7.73
N PHE A 153 3.89 -5.84 7.51
CA PHE A 153 2.60 -6.00 6.85
C PHE A 153 1.44 -5.49 7.71
N LEU A 154 1.51 -5.62 9.04
CA LEU A 154 0.54 -5.01 9.94
C LEU A 154 0.55 -3.48 9.83
N LYS A 155 1.73 -2.85 9.87
CA LYS A 155 1.87 -1.40 9.66
C LYS A 155 1.35 -1.01 8.28
N PHE A 156 1.71 -1.77 7.26
CA PHE A 156 1.29 -1.55 5.89
C PHE A 156 -0.24 -1.60 5.76
N GLY A 157 -0.92 -2.56 6.41
CA GLY A 157 -2.38 -2.63 6.47
C GLY A 157 -3.04 -1.41 7.11
N ILE A 158 -2.47 -0.91 8.21
CA ILE A 158 -2.96 0.32 8.86
C ILE A 158 -2.80 1.52 7.91
N THR A 159 -1.60 1.71 7.35
CA THR A 159 -1.33 2.84 6.45
C THR A 159 -2.12 2.76 5.16
N HIS A 160 -2.40 1.56 4.65
CA HIS A 160 -3.22 1.33 3.46
C HIS A 160 -4.64 1.88 3.66
N VAL A 161 -5.27 1.60 4.81
CA VAL A 161 -6.60 2.15 5.13
C VAL A 161 -6.57 3.66 5.31
N LEU A 162 -5.53 4.20 5.95
CA LEU A 162 -5.42 5.64 6.23
C LEU A 162 -5.08 6.47 4.99
N ALA A 163 -4.32 5.92 4.05
CA ALA A 163 -3.96 6.58 2.80
C ALA A 163 -5.02 6.37 1.70
N GLY A 164 -5.80 5.28 1.76
CA GLY A 164 -6.85 4.96 0.80
C GLY A 164 -8.09 5.84 0.98
N VAL A 165 -8.28 6.81 0.08
CA VAL A 165 -9.44 7.71 0.09
C VAL A 165 -10.76 6.94 -0.04
N ASP A 166 -10.77 5.87 -0.83
CA ASP A 166 -11.88 4.95 -1.01
C ASP A 166 -12.24 4.20 0.29
N HIS A 167 -11.23 3.72 1.05
CA HIS A 167 -11.45 3.08 2.34
C HIS A 167 -12.00 4.05 3.39
N LEU A 168 -11.45 5.26 3.46
CA LEU A 168 -11.97 6.31 4.35
C LEU A 168 -13.42 6.67 3.98
N ALA A 169 -13.71 6.88 2.70
CA ALA A 169 -15.04 7.16 2.20
C ALA A 169 -16.03 6.02 2.52
N PHE A 170 -15.62 4.77 2.33
CA PHE A 170 -16.42 3.59 2.67
C PHE A 170 -16.77 3.57 4.17
N VAL A 171 -15.79 3.70 5.06
CA VAL A 171 -16.02 3.66 6.52
C VAL A 171 -16.91 4.82 6.96
N ILE A 172 -16.69 6.03 6.44
CA ILE A 172 -17.52 7.21 6.74
C ILE A 172 -18.96 6.96 6.31
N CYS A 173 -19.20 6.50 5.09
CA CYS A 173 -20.54 6.21 4.61
C CYS A 173 -21.20 5.07 5.41
N LEU A 174 -20.44 4.04 5.79
CA LEU A 174 -20.92 2.94 6.61
C LEU A 174 -21.38 3.43 7.99
N LEU A 175 -20.64 4.36 8.62
CA LEU A 175 -21.04 5.00 9.88
C LEU A 175 -22.40 5.71 9.78
N PHE A 176 -22.72 6.32 8.64
CA PHE A 176 -24.04 6.92 8.41
C PHE A 176 -25.16 5.89 8.18
N LEU A 177 -24.84 4.69 7.68
CA LEU A 177 -25.79 3.59 7.49
C LEU A 177 -26.07 2.83 8.80
N CYS A 178 -25.05 2.61 9.62
CA CYS A 178 -25.16 1.87 10.86
C CYS A 178 -26.01 2.59 11.90
N ARG A 179 -26.84 1.83 12.61
CA ARG A 179 -27.64 2.37 13.73
C ARG A 179 -26.88 2.47 15.05
N THR A 180 -25.84 1.65 15.21
CA THR A 180 -25.06 1.55 16.44
C THR A 180 -23.60 1.23 16.11
N ILE A 181 -22.67 1.55 17.00
CA ILE A 181 -21.25 1.20 16.87
C ILE A 181 -21.08 -0.32 16.68
N LYS A 182 -21.80 -1.15 17.44
CA LYS A 182 -21.73 -2.63 17.32
C LYS A 182 -22.02 -3.12 15.89
N HIS A 183 -23.11 -2.65 15.28
CA HIS A 183 -23.45 -3.00 13.89
C HIS A 183 -22.37 -2.54 12.89
N CYS A 184 -21.69 -1.42 13.16
CA CYS A 184 -20.61 -0.94 12.31
C CYS A 184 -19.35 -1.78 12.45
N LEU A 185 -18.94 -2.12 13.67
CA LEU A 185 -17.82 -3.03 13.89
C LEU A 185 -18.07 -4.38 13.22
N ILE A 186 -19.26 -4.97 13.39
CA ILE A 186 -19.63 -6.23 12.73
C ILE A 186 -19.54 -6.09 11.20
N ALA A 187 -20.04 -4.99 10.63
CA ALA A 187 -19.99 -4.78 9.18
C ALA A 187 -18.56 -4.61 8.66
N VAL A 188 -17.71 -3.87 9.37
CA VAL A 188 -16.29 -3.69 9.04
C VAL A 188 -15.52 -5.01 9.16
N THR A 189 -15.73 -5.80 10.21
CA THR A 189 -15.13 -7.14 10.32
C THR A 189 -15.59 -8.04 9.17
N GLY A 190 -16.86 -7.95 8.75
CA GLY A 190 -17.37 -8.65 7.57
C GLY A 190 -16.66 -8.24 6.27
N PHE A 191 -16.43 -6.93 6.09
CA PHE A 191 -15.63 -6.41 4.98
C PHE A 191 -14.22 -7.02 5.00
N THR A 192 -13.52 -6.98 6.13
CA THR A 192 -12.14 -7.46 6.25
C THR A 192 -12.03 -8.97 6.05
N ALA A 193 -12.99 -9.75 6.56
CA ALA A 193 -13.05 -11.18 6.34
C ALA A 193 -13.22 -11.52 4.85
N ALA A 194 -14.17 -10.87 4.17
CA ALA A 194 -14.40 -11.05 2.74
C ALA A 194 -13.21 -10.58 1.87
N HIS A 195 -12.62 -9.45 2.24
CA HIS A 195 -11.40 -8.92 1.66
C HIS A 195 -10.24 -9.91 1.76
N SER A 196 -10.05 -10.49 2.95
CA SER A 196 -9.00 -11.49 3.20
C SER A 196 -9.12 -12.70 2.27
N ILE A 197 -10.36 -13.17 2.03
CA ILE A 197 -10.62 -14.33 1.16
C ILE A 197 -10.17 -14.04 -0.27
N THR A 198 -10.64 -12.93 -0.85
CA THR A 198 -10.36 -12.60 -2.26
C THR A 198 -8.92 -12.19 -2.48
N LEU A 199 -8.33 -11.45 -1.54
CA LEU A 199 -6.91 -11.13 -1.56
C LEU A 199 -6.05 -12.40 -1.52
N THR A 200 -6.38 -13.36 -0.65
CA THR A 200 -5.62 -14.62 -0.55
C THR A 200 -5.73 -15.43 -1.83
N LEU A 201 -6.94 -15.56 -2.39
CA LEU A 201 -7.16 -16.29 -3.63
C LEU A 201 -6.38 -15.67 -4.80
N ALA A 202 -6.40 -14.34 -4.90
CA ALA A 202 -5.72 -13.63 -5.96
C ALA A 202 -4.19 -13.63 -5.77
N ALA A 203 -3.68 -13.48 -4.54
CA ALA A 203 -2.25 -13.56 -4.23
C ALA A 203 -1.66 -14.96 -4.47
N LEU A 204 -2.47 -16.02 -4.31
CA LEU A 204 -2.07 -17.40 -4.64
C LEU A 204 -2.21 -17.73 -6.14
N GLY A 205 -2.72 -16.78 -6.94
CA GLY A 205 -2.91 -16.94 -8.38
C GLY A 205 -4.13 -17.75 -8.79
N TYR A 206 -5.07 -18.03 -7.87
CA TYR A 206 -6.31 -18.74 -8.19
C TYR A 206 -7.33 -17.86 -8.94
N ILE A 207 -7.29 -16.55 -8.72
CA ILE A 207 -8.18 -15.58 -9.37
C ILE A 207 -7.33 -14.43 -9.91
N GLY A 208 -7.52 -14.09 -11.18
CA GLY A 208 -6.89 -12.94 -11.83
C GLY A 208 -7.95 -12.10 -12.51
N VAL A 209 -8.06 -10.83 -12.11
CA VAL A 209 -8.96 -9.85 -12.74
C VAL A 209 -8.11 -8.64 -13.14
N PRO A 210 -8.29 -8.06 -14.34
CA PRO A 210 -7.51 -6.89 -14.72
C PRO A 210 -7.77 -5.75 -13.74
N ILE A 211 -6.69 -5.15 -13.22
CA ILE A 211 -6.74 -4.17 -12.11
C ILE A 211 -7.72 -3.03 -12.38
N ARG A 212 -7.79 -2.53 -13.63
CA ARG A 212 -8.73 -1.47 -14.03
C ARG A 212 -10.19 -1.84 -13.75
N PHE A 213 -10.61 -3.07 -14.00
CA PHE A 213 -12.00 -3.48 -13.70
C PHE A 213 -12.26 -3.48 -12.20
N VAL A 214 -11.29 -3.91 -11.40
CA VAL A 214 -11.40 -3.91 -9.95
C VAL A 214 -11.50 -2.48 -9.42
N GLU A 215 -10.64 -1.58 -9.89
CA GLU A 215 -10.64 -0.17 -9.50
C GLU A 215 -11.97 0.53 -9.84
N ILE A 216 -12.54 0.29 -11.04
CA ILE A 216 -13.87 0.82 -11.43
C ILE A 216 -14.96 0.30 -10.48
N LEU A 217 -14.95 -0.99 -10.14
CA LEU A 217 -15.94 -1.59 -9.24
C LEU A 217 -15.82 -1.04 -7.82
N ILE A 218 -14.59 -0.83 -7.33
CA ILE A 218 -14.31 -0.21 -6.04
C ILE A 218 -14.91 1.21 -6.01
N THR A 219 -14.56 2.07 -6.96
CA THR A 219 -15.06 3.46 -6.96
C THR A 219 -16.56 3.53 -7.15
N LEU A 220 -17.13 2.65 -7.98
CA LEU A 220 -18.57 2.56 -8.17
C LEU A 220 -19.30 2.10 -6.89
N SER A 221 -18.71 1.16 -6.14
CA SER A 221 -19.26 0.69 -4.87
C SER A 221 -19.38 1.82 -3.84
N VAL A 222 -18.38 2.71 -3.78
CA VAL A 222 -18.38 3.90 -2.90
C VAL A 222 -19.46 4.89 -3.34
N ALA A 223 -19.62 5.12 -4.64
CA ALA A 223 -20.68 5.98 -5.18
C ALA A 223 -22.08 5.44 -4.84
N ILE A 224 -22.29 4.13 -4.99
CA ILE A 224 -23.54 3.44 -4.61
C ILE A 224 -23.80 3.59 -3.11
N LEU A 225 -22.77 3.42 -2.28
CA LEU A 225 -22.90 3.56 -0.83
C LEU A 225 -23.28 4.99 -0.45
N ALA A 226 -22.65 6.01 -1.04
CA ALA A 226 -23.00 7.41 -0.83
C ALA A 226 -24.45 7.71 -1.24
N ALA A 227 -24.90 7.20 -2.38
CA ALA A 227 -26.30 7.33 -2.81
C ALA A 227 -27.27 6.69 -1.81
N GLU A 228 -26.92 5.52 -1.25
CA GLU A 228 -27.72 4.83 -0.24
C GLU A 228 -27.77 5.59 1.09
N VAL A 229 -26.68 6.27 1.49
CA VAL A 229 -26.65 7.19 2.64
C VAL A 229 -27.66 8.33 2.45
N LEU A 230 -27.73 8.93 1.25
CA LEU A 230 -28.59 10.06 0.92
C LEU A 230 -30.07 9.67 0.75
N ARG A 231 -30.35 8.39 0.49
CA ARG A 231 -31.73 7.90 0.31
C ARG A 231 -32.58 8.09 1.57
N SER A 232 -33.86 8.38 1.37
CA SER A 232 -34.82 8.62 2.46
C SER A 232 -34.85 7.46 3.46
N ARG A 233 -34.71 7.78 4.74
CA ARG A 233 -34.75 6.81 5.84
C ARG A 233 -36.13 6.15 6.01
N ARG A 234 -37.18 6.69 5.38
CA ARG A 234 -38.55 6.17 5.45
C ARG A 234 -38.75 4.89 4.62
N THR A 235 -37.91 4.65 3.63
CA THR A 235 -37.92 3.43 2.81
C THR A 235 -36.79 2.50 3.26
N PRO A 236 -37.06 1.46 4.06
CA PRO A 236 -36.01 0.57 4.53
C PRO A 236 -35.50 -0.30 3.36
N THR A 237 -34.29 0.00 2.90
CA THR A 237 -33.59 -0.76 1.87
C THR A 237 -32.84 -1.96 2.48
N LEU A 238 -32.52 -2.95 1.65
CA LEU A 238 -31.75 -4.13 2.05
C LEU A 238 -30.36 -3.76 2.65
N PRO A 239 -29.57 -2.84 2.03
CA PRO A 239 -28.28 -2.40 2.56
C PRO A 239 -28.36 -1.79 3.96
N ARG A 240 -29.43 -1.03 4.27
CA ARG A 240 -29.64 -0.44 5.61
C ARG A 240 -30.08 -1.45 6.67
N ARG A 241 -30.76 -2.51 6.26
CA ARG A 241 -31.17 -3.59 7.18
C ARG A 241 -30.01 -4.54 7.49
N HIS A 242 -29.16 -4.79 6.49
CA HIS A 242 -28.06 -5.74 6.60
C HIS A 242 -26.73 -5.13 6.12
N PRO A 243 -26.18 -4.14 6.84
CA PRO A 243 -24.92 -3.49 6.47
C PRO A 243 -23.74 -4.47 6.42
N PHE A 244 -23.81 -5.57 7.19
CA PHE A 244 -22.82 -6.65 7.16
C PHE A 244 -22.68 -7.29 5.76
N TRP A 245 -23.79 -7.66 5.12
CA TRP A 245 -23.74 -8.32 3.81
C TRP A 245 -23.26 -7.35 2.73
N LEU A 246 -23.69 -6.09 2.81
CA LEU A 246 -23.22 -5.04 1.91
C LEU A 246 -21.70 -4.83 2.03
N ALA A 247 -21.22 -4.64 3.27
CA ALA A 247 -19.80 -4.45 3.56
C ALA A 247 -18.98 -5.66 3.13
N SER A 248 -19.47 -6.89 3.36
CA SER A 248 -18.81 -8.12 2.92
C SER A 248 -18.71 -8.20 1.40
N ALA A 249 -19.78 -7.86 0.66
CA ALA A 249 -19.77 -7.85 -0.80
C ALA A 249 -18.73 -6.86 -1.36
N PHE A 250 -18.59 -5.68 -0.74
CA PHE A 250 -17.55 -4.73 -1.14
C PHE A 250 -16.15 -5.21 -0.73
N GLY A 251 -16.01 -5.87 0.42
CA GLY A 251 -14.77 -6.52 0.84
C GLY A 251 -14.26 -7.50 -0.21
N LEU A 252 -15.13 -8.34 -0.77
CA LEU A 252 -14.77 -9.27 -1.85
C LEU A 252 -14.21 -8.53 -3.09
N LEU A 253 -14.77 -7.38 -3.44
CA LEU A 253 -14.31 -6.60 -4.60
C LEU A 253 -12.96 -5.93 -4.30
N HIS A 254 -12.83 -5.31 -3.12
CA HIS A 254 -11.62 -4.58 -2.73
C HIS A 254 -10.39 -5.51 -2.61
N GLY A 255 -10.57 -6.74 -2.10
CA GLY A 255 -9.45 -7.68 -1.94
C GLY A 255 -8.75 -8.06 -3.24
N LEU A 256 -9.42 -7.92 -4.39
CA LEU A 256 -8.83 -8.18 -5.71
C LEU A 256 -7.85 -7.08 -6.15
N GLY A 257 -7.94 -5.87 -5.59
CA GLY A 257 -7.18 -4.70 -6.06
C GLY A 257 -5.70 -4.73 -5.65
N PHE A 258 -5.37 -5.51 -4.62
CA PHE A 258 -4.03 -5.53 -4.02
C PHE A 258 -3.18 -6.75 -4.42
N ALA A 259 -3.77 -7.72 -5.13
CA ALA A 259 -3.14 -9.01 -5.38
C ALA A 259 -1.99 -8.98 -6.40
N SER A 260 -2.05 -8.08 -7.40
CA SER A 260 -0.99 -7.90 -8.40
C SER A 260 0.33 -7.46 -7.76
N ALA A 261 0.27 -6.54 -6.78
CA ALA A 261 1.44 -6.03 -6.08
C ALA A 261 2.14 -7.10 -5.20
N LEU A 262 1.39 -8.08 -4.69
CA LEU A 262 1.95 -9.17 -3.86
C LEU A 262 2.52 -10.32 -4.67
N GLY A 263 1.94 -10.64 -5.83
CA GLY A 263 2.47 -11.66 -6.73
C GLY A 263 3.89 -11.34 -7.20
N GLU A 264 4.19 -10.07 -7.40
CA GLU A 264 5.53 -9.57 -7.78
C GLU A 264 6.55 -9.61 -6.63
N ALA A 265 6.09 -9.67 -5.36
CA ALA A 265 6.97 -9.66 -4.19
C ALA A 265 7.73 -10.99 -3.98
N GLY A 266 7.35 -12.07 -4.67
CA GLY A 266 8.14 -13.32 -4.72
C GLY A 266 8.34 -14.03 -3.37
N LEU A 267 7.44 -13.83 -2.41
CA LEU A 267 7.53 -14.44 -1.07
C LEU A 267 7.23 -15.95 -1.10
N PRO A 268 7.91 -16.76 -0.26
CA PRO A 268 7.54 -18.16 -0.04
C PRO A 268 6.09 -18.28 0.44
N ARG A 269 5.34 -19.28 -0.05
CA ARG A 269 3.89 -19.42 0.21
C ARG A 269 3.49 -19.31 1.69
N PHE A 270 4.26 -19.89 2.60
CA PHE A 270 3.99 -19.81 4.04
C PHE A 270 4.15 -18.39 4.59
N ALA A 271 5.23 -17.70 4.20
CA ALA A 271 5.45 -16.30 4.56
C ALA A 271 4.37 -15.39 3.96
N THR A 272 3.87 -15.70 2.75
CA THR A 272 2.76 -14.98 2.12
C THR A 272 1.49 -15.05 2.95
N VAL A 273 1.08 -16.22 3.44
CA VAL A 273 -0.12 -16.36 4.27
C VAL A 273 0.00 -15.57 5.58
N GLN A 274 1.16 -15.63 6.23
CA GLN A 274 1.41 -14.87 7.46
C GLN A 274 1.40 -13.35 7.21
N ALA A 275 2.02 -12.91 6.12
CA ALA A 275 2.04 -11.52 5.69
C ALA A 275 0.61 -11.01 5.41
N LEU A 276 -0.19 -11.79 4.68
CA LEU A 276 -1.60 -11.51 4.39
C LEU A 276 -2.45 -11.42 5.65
N LEU A 277 -2.28 -12.35 6.59
CA LEU A 277 -3.01 -12.30 7.87
C LEU A 277 -2.64 -11.03 8.64
N SER A 278 -1.34 -10.73 8.74
CA SER A 278 -0.85 -9.55 9.46
C SER A 278 -1.35 -8.25 8.82
N PHE A 279 -1.38 -8.21 7.49
CA PHE A 279 -1.97 -7.11 6.72
C PHE A 279 -3.45 -6.90 7.03
N ASN A 280 -4.27 -7.96 7.00
CA ASN A 280 -5.71 -7.82 7.26
C ASN A 280 -6.00 -7.45 8.73
N ILE A 281 -5.18 -7.90 9.69
CA ILE A 281 -5.23 -7.39 11.07
C ILE A 281 -4.93 -5.89 11.10
N GLY A 282 -3.91 -5.44 10.35
CA GLY A 282 -3.62 -4.02 10.17
C GLY A 282 -4.80 -3.23 9.57
N VAL A 283 -5.47 -3.79 8.56
CA VAL A 283 -6.67 -3.19 7.95
C VAL A 283 -7.80 -3.03 8.98
N GLU A 284 -8.11 -4.08 9.75
CA GLU A 284 -9.14 -4.01 10.78
C GLU A 284 -8.82 -2.96 11.86
N LEU A 285 -7.56 -2.89 12.30
CA LEU A 285 -7.09 -1.86 13.23
C LEU A 285 -7.18 -0.44 12.63
N GLY A 286 -6.81 -0.27 11.36
CA GLY A 286 -6.93 0.99 10.64
C GLY A 286 -8.39 1.45 10.54
N GLN A 287 -9.30 0.56 10.19
CA GLN A 287 -10.73 0.88 10.12
C GLN A 287 -11.32 1.21 11.49
N ALA A 288 -10.95 0.47 12.54
CA ALA A 288 -11.34 0.76 13.91
C ALA A 288 -10.84 2.15 14.35
N LEU A 289 -9.59 2.52 14.01
CA LEU A 289 -9.04 3.84 14.28
C LEU A 289 -9.82 4.94 13.57
N VAL A 290 -10.16 4.77 12.28
CA VAL A 290 -10.98 5.72 11.52
C VAL A 290 -12.36 5.89 12.16
N ILE A 291 -12.99 4.79 12.60
CA ILE A 291 -14.28 4.83 13.31
C ILE A 291 -14.15 5.67 14.60
N VAL A 292 -13.14 5.40 15.42
CA VAL A 292 -12.93 6.13 16.68
C VAL A 292 -12.70 7.62 16.41
N LEU A 293 -11.87 7.96 15.41
CA LEU A 293 -11.60 9.35 15.04
C LEU A 293 -12.86 10.06 14.54
N ALA A 294 -13.61 9.43 13.63
CA ALA A 294 -14.85 9.98 13.09
C ALA A 294 -15.90 10.21 14.19
N LEU A 295 -16.05 9.27 15.13
CA LEU A 295 -16.95 9.42 16.27
C LEU A 295 -16.47 10.51 17.25
N SER A 296 -15.16 10.65 17.46
CA SER A 296 -14.58 11.71 18.30
C SER A 296 -14.81 13.10 17.71
N ILE A 297 -14.68 13.24 16.39
CA ILE A 297 -15.03 14.45 15.65
C ILE A 297 -16.54 14.72 15.80
N ALA A 298 -17.39 13.72 15.55
CA ALA A 298 -18.84 13.86 15.68
C ALA A 298 -19.27 14.27 17.11
N TYR A 299 -18.61 13.72 18.13
CA TYR A 299 -18.80 14.09 19.53
C TYR A 299 -18.35 15.52 19.82
N SER A 300 -17.21 15.95 19.29
CA SER A 300 -16.72 17.33 19.45
C SER A 300 -17.63 18.36 18.79
N LEU A 301 -18.23 17.99 17.64
CA LEU A 301 -19.20 18.80 16.90
C LEU A 301 -20.62 18.73 17.48
N ARG A 302 -20.85 18.02 18.60
CA ARG A 302 -22.20 17.87 19.18
C ARG A 302 -22.78 19.18 19.71
N SER A 303 -21.91 20.14 20.05
CA SER A 303 -22.29 21.49 20.49
C SER A 303 -22.79 22.38 19.36
N LEU A 304 -22.58 21.99 18.09
CA LEU A 304 -23.07 22.73 16.92
C LEU A 304 -24.57 22.52 16.69
N PRO A 305 -25.25 23.49 16.04
CA PRO A 305 -26.67 23.36 15.74
C PRO A 305 -26.90 22.19 14.80
N ALA A 306 -28.03 21.51 14.99
CA ALA A 306 -28.40 20.34 14.21
C ALA A 306 -28.41 20.61 12.70
N VAL A 307 -28.83 21.82 12.28
CA VAL A 307 -28.79 22.23 10.87
C VAL A 307 -27.37 22.20 10.33
N VAL A 308 -26.40 22.81 11.01
CA VAL A 308 -24.98 22.83 10.56
C VAL A 308 -24.41 21.42 10.50
N ARG A 309 -24.65 20.59 11.53
CA ARG A 309 -24.16 19.20 11.55
C ARG A 309 -24.78 18.36 10.44
N ASN A 310 -26.08 18.50 10.20
CA ASN A 310 -26.78 17.76 9.16
C ASN A 310 -26.35 18.21 7.77
N THR A 311 -26.23 19.52 7.54
CA THR A 311 -25.71 20.08 6.29
C THR A 311 -24.29 19.60 6.06
N ALA A 312 -23.39 19.69 7.05
CA ALA A 312 -22.03 19.19 6.93
C ALA A 312 -22.00 17.70 6.57
N GLY A 313 -22.75 16.85 7.28
CA GLY A 313 -22.82 15.41 6.98
C GLY A 313 -23.34 15.11 5.58
N VAL A 314 -24.41 15.79 5.15
CA VAL A 314 -24.97 15.63 3.80
C VAL A 314 -23.97 16.12 2.73
N THR A 315 -23.36 17.28 2.93
CA THR A 315 -22.34 17.82 2.03
C THR A 315 -21.15 16.87 1.91
N SER A 316 -20.65 16.31 3.02
CA SER A 316 -19.56 15.33 2.99
C SER A 316 -19.90 14.11 2.13
N VAL A 317 -21.13 13.58 2.28
CA VAL A 317 -21.59 12.42 1.50
C VAL A 317 -21.77 12.77 0.02
N TYR A 318 -22.25 13.98 -0.31
CA TYR A 318 -22.30 14.44 -1.69
C TYR A 318 -20.91 14.55 -2.31
N VAL A 319 -19.94 15.12 -1.60
CA VAL A 319 -18.55 15.21 -2.08
C VAL A 319 -17.97 13.83 -2.33
N VAL A 320 -18.15 12.90 -1.39
CA VAL A 320 -17.71 11.51 -1.55
C VAL A 320 -18.36 10.87 -2.78
N GLY A 321 -19.67 10.96 -2.92
CA GLY A 321 -20.40 10.35 -4.02
C GLY A 321 -20.04 10.93 -5.39
N VAL A 322 -19.93 12.25 -5.51
CA VAL A 322 -19.55 12.93 -6.75
C VAL A 322 -18.11 12.59 -7.14
N THR A 323 -17.18 12.62 -6.18
CA THR A 323 -15.77 12.29 -6.44
C THR A 323 -15.63 10.82 -6.88
N ALA A 324 -16.31 9.90 -6.19
CA ALA A 324 -16.31 8.49 -6.53
C ALA A 324 -16.92 8.21 -7.92
N ALA A 325 -18.02 8.91 -8.28
CA ALA A 325 -18.63 8.79 -9.59
C ALA A 325 -17.73 9.36 -10.70
N TYR A 326 -17.08 10.50 -10.46
CA TYR A 326 -16.11 11.09 -11.38
C TYR A 326 -14.92 10.16 -11.63
N TRP A 327 -14.31 9.62 -10.57
CA TRP A 327 -13.20 8.67 -10.71
C TRP A 327 -13.60 7.40 -11.43
N SER A 328 -14.79 6.85 -11.14
CA SER A 328 -15.32 5.69 -11.86
C SER A 328 -15.42 5.97 -13.36
N TYR A 329 -15.92 7.15 -13.74
CA TYR A 329 -16.05 7.56 -15.14
C TYR A 329 -14.69 7.76 -15.80
N SER A 330 -13.74 8.42 -15.14
CA SER A 330 -12.41 8.67 -15.71
C SER A 330 -11.66 7.38 -16.05
N GLN A 331 -11.88 6.31 -15.28
CA GLN A 331 -11.25 5.02 -15.55
C GLN A 331 -11.87 4.27 -16.74
N ILE A 332 -13.14 4.55 -17.06
CA ILE A 332 -13.81 4.01 -18.26
C ILE A 332 -13.33 4.76 -19.51
N GLY A 333 -13.18 6.09 -19.43
CA GLY A 333 -12.87 6.95 -20.57
C GLY A 333 -11.40 6.98 -21.04
N LEU A 334 -10.45 6.48 -20.24
CA LEU A 334 -9.02 6.39 -20.61
C LEU A 334 -8.69 5.06 -21.34
N GLY A 335 -9.62 4.53 -22.14
CA GLY A 335 -9.50 3.26 -22.87
C GLY A 335 -9.31 3.46 -24.36
#